data_AF-A0A0W1IF11-F1
#
_entry.id   AF-A0A0W1IF11-F1
#
_cell.length_a   1.000
_cell.length_b   1.000
_cell.length_c   1.000
_cell.angle_alpha   90.00
_cell.angle_beta   90.00
_cell.angle_gamma   90.00
#
_symmetry.space_group_name_H-M   'P 1'
#
loop_
_entity.id
_entity.type
_entity.pdbx_description
1 polymer ?
#
loop_
_entity_poly.entity_id
_entity_poly.type
_entity_poly.pdbx_seq_one_letter_code
_entity_poly.pdbx_strand_id
1 'polypeptide(L)'
;MRLLALALLPFAALLTGGAAPERPRAPFDGAWMSCETYRGTQICSYKLMRQSGARVCGVQQYFATNAYYVQRFIAKADGNSARVERICGDPGSETSSYCTGQAPDDAARVGWETTDHMLHACGNRLYESDLDQSFNCATTRRDTGVPKVRSLAGNGPAPEDAAWMASCIEGNDD
;
A
#
# COMPACT_ATOMS: atom_id res chain seq x y z
N MET A 1 49.52 42.63 -39.40
CA MET A 1 48.16 43.18 -39.22
C MET A 1 47.17 42.03 -39.39
N ARG A 2 46.59 41.54 -38.28
CA ARG A 2 45.15 41.66 -37.88
C ARG A 2 44.19 40.89 -38.83
N LEU A 3 43.65 39.73 -38.39
CA LEU A 3 42.29 39.51 -37.81
C LEU A 3 41.19 39.53 -38.92
N LEU A 4 40.22 38.62 -39.09
CA LEU A 4 39.33 37.85 -38.20
C LEU A 4 38.60 36.76 -39.03
N ALA A 5 38.38 35.57 -38.44
CA ALA A 5 37.08 34.94 -38.10
C ALA A 5 36.18 34.41 -39.22
N LEU A 6 35.85 33.12 -39.13
CA LEU A 6 34.48 32.62 -39.25
C LEU A 6 34.42 31.22 -38.61
N ALA A 7 33.88 31.20 -37.39
CA ALA A 7 33.48 30.00 -36.69
C ALA A 7 32.18 29.47 -37.33
N LEU A 8 32.12 28.17 -37.62
CA LEU A 8 30.85 27.47 -37.86
C LEU A 8 30.74 26.32 -36.85
N LEU A 9 29.76 26.51 -35.97
CA LEU A 9 29.34 25.66 -34.85
C LEU A 9 28.60 24.38 -35.33
N PRO A 10 28.37 23.41 -34.43
CA PRO A 10 28.30 21.98 -34.75
C PRO A 10 26.91 21.52 -35.19
N PHE A 11 26.87 20.51 -36.05
CA PHE A 11 25.65 19.79 -36.38
C PHE A 11 25.25 18.88 -35.21
N ALA A 12 24.19 19.34 -34.52
CA ALA A 12 23.16 18.59 -33.81
C ALA A 12 23.28 17.06 -33.87
N ALA A 13 23.82 16.45 -32.81
CA ALA A 13 23.50 15.07 -32.48
C ALA A 13 22.13 15.05 -31.79
N LEU A 14 21.15 14.51 -32.49
CA LEU A 14 19.78 14.29 -32.05
C LEU A 14 19.76 13.57 -30.69
N LEU A 15 19.37 14.31 -29.65
CA LEU A 15 18.85 13.77 -28.40
C LEU A 15 17.56 13.01 -28.74
N THR A 16 17.69 11.72 -29.07
CA THR A 16 16.58 10.78 -28.98
C THR A 16 16.33 10.53 -27.49
N GLY A 17 15.71 11.50 -26.84
CA GLY A 17 15.07 11.34 -25.54
C GLY A 17 13.89 10.40 -25.68
N GLY A 18 14.17 9.12 -25.92
CA GLY A 18 13.19 8.07 -25.69
C GLY A 18 12.88 8.11 -24.20
N ALA A 19 11.64 8.47 -23.86
CA ALA A 19 11.14 8.30 -22.51
C ALA A 19 11.46 6.85 -22.09
N ALA A 20 12.26 6.68 -21.04
CA ALA A 20 12.54 5.36 -20.52
C ALA A 20 11.19 4.66 -20.26
N PRO A 21 11.02 3.39 -20.67
CA PRO A 21 9.76 2.69 -20.48
C PRO A 21 9.35 2.79 -19.00
N GLU A 22 8.12 3.23 -18.75
CA GLU A 22 7.57 3.34 -17.39
C GLU A 22 7.73 1.96 -16.75
N ARG A 23 8.54 1.89 -15.67
CA ARG A 23 8.77 0.62 -14.99
C ARG A 23 7.41 0.05 -14.60
N PRO A 24 7.13 -1.25 -14.87
CA PRO A 24 5.90 -1.87 -14.43
C PRO A 24 5.70 -1.57 -12.95
N ARG A 25 4.58 -0.94 -12.60
CA ARG A 25 4.26 -0.67 -11.20
C ARG A 25 4.13 -1.99 -10.48
N ALA A 26 4.71 -2.04 -9.28
CA ALA A 26 4.62 -3.21 -8.45
C ALA A 26 3.14 -3.53 -8.13
N PRO A 27 2.71 -4.80 -8.09
CA PRO A 27 1.30 -5.17 -7.94
C PRO A 27 0.64 -4.55 -6.70
N PHE A 28 1.40 -4.45 -5.60
CA PHE A 28 0.95 -3.92 -4.32
C PHE A 28 1.39 -2.46 -4.08
N ASP A 29 1.60 -1.67 -5.14
CA ASP A 29 1.81 -0.23 -5.01
C ASP A 29 0.55 0.56 -5.42
N GLY A 30 -0.07 1.23 -4.45
CA GLY A 30 -1.25 2.07 -4.66
C GLY A 30 -2.24 2.08 -3.50
N ALA A 31 -3.44 2.56 -3.79
CA ALA A 31 -4.55 2.65 -2.85
C ALA A 31 -5.73 1.81 -3.33
N TRP A 32 -6.33 1.07 -2.42
CA TRP A 32 -7.58 0.33 -2.63
C TRP A 32 -8.58 0.81 -1.59
N MET A 33 -9.78 1.19 -2.02
CA MET A 33 -10.77 1.79 -1.13
C MET A 33 -12.17 1.40 -1.56
N SER A 34 -13.01 1.09 -0.58
CA SER A 34 -14.46 0.92 -0.75
C SER A 34 -15.17 1.81 0.25
N CYS A 35 -16.26 2.43 -0.19
CA CYS A 35 -17.09 3.27 0.67
C CYS A 35 -18.53 2.82 0.61
N GLU A 36 -19.22 2.89 1.74
CA GLU A 36 -20.63 2.55 1.87
C GLU A 36 -21.36 3.58 2.74
N THR A 37 -22.68 3.57 2.71
CA THR A 37 -23.50 4.45 3.55
C THR A 37 -23.92 3.71 4.81
N TYR A 38 -23.46 4.19 5.95
CA TYR A 38 -23.82 3.69 7.28
C TYR A 38 -24.51 4.77 8.08
N ARG A 39 -25.76 4.52 8.50
CA ARG A 39 -26.60 5.49 9.27
C ARG A 39 -26.66 6.90 8.64
N GLY A 40 -26.71 6.96 7.32
CA GLY A 40 -26.79 8.24 6.58
C GLY A 40 -25.45 8.95 6.36
N THR A 41 -24.35 8.39 6.84
CA THR A 41 -22.99 8.92 6.64
C THR A 41 -22.19 7.99 5.74
N GLN A 42 -21.35 8.54 4.88
CA GLN A 42 -20.39 7.73 4.11
C GLN A 42 -19.25 7.29 5.02
N ILE A 43 -18.99 5.98 5.05
CA ILE A 43 -17.83 5.38 5.70
C ILE A 43 -16.95 4.73 4.64
N CYS A 44 -15.64 4.79 4.81
CA CYS A 44 -14.68 4.27 3.84
C CYS A 44 -13.63 3.40 4.54
N SER A 45 -13.42 2.21 3.98
CA SER A 45 -12.34 1.30 4.34
C SER A 45 -11.30 1.32 3.22
N TYR A 46 -10.01 1.31 3.57
CA TYR A 46 -8.93 1.36 2.60
C TYR A 46 -7.72 0.51 2.99
N LYS A 47 -6.91 0.17 1.99
CA LYS A 47 -5.50 -0.23 2.14
C LYS A 47 -4.63 0.65 1.24
N LEU A 48 -3.67 1.34 1.85
CA LEU A 48 -2.60 2.04 1.14
C LEU A 48 -1.34 1.19 1.26
N MET A 49 -0.71 0.87 0.13
CA MET A 49 0.48 0.02 0.12
C MET A 49 1.58 0.60 -0.76
N ARG A 50 2.82 0.29 -0.38
CA ARG A 50 4.05 0.51 -1.14
C ARG A 50 4.80 -0.81 -1.23
N GLN A 51 5.44 -1.06 -2.38
CA GLN A 51 6.20 -2.28 -2.60
C GLN A 51 7.61 -1.95 -3.12
N SER A 52 8.63 -2.60 -2.52
CA SER A 52 10.04 -2.55 -2.92
C SER A 52 10.59 -3.97 -2.92
N GLY A 53 10.90 -4.49 -4.11
CA GLY A 53 11.19 -5.91 -4.29
C GLY A 53 10.03 -6.78 -3.81
N ALA A 54 10.32 -7.72 -2.92
CA ALA A 54 9.32 -8.59 -2.28
C ALA A 54 8.65 -7.94 -1.05
N ARG A 55 9.18 -6.84 -0.51
CA ARG A 55 8.63 -6.21 0.69
C ARG A 55 7.45 -5.31 0.33
N VAL A 56 6.34 -5.50 1.02
CA VAL A 56 5.16 -4.66 0.96
C VAL A 56 4.92 -4.06 2.35
N CYS A 57 4.79 -2.75 2.42
CA CYS A 57 4.40 -2.04 3.63
C CYS A 57 3.05 -1.39 3.39
N GLY A 58 2.12 -1.54 4.33
CA GLY A 58 0.79 -0.98 4.17
C GLY A 58 0.16 -0.49 5.45
N VAL A 59 -0.74 0.47 5.28
CA VAL A 59 -1.65 0.96 6.30
C VAL A 59 -3.06 0.66 5.83
N GLN A 60 -3.85 0.07 6.71
CA GLN A 60 -5.26 -0.19 6.46
C GLN A 60 -6.13 0.53 7.48
N GLN A 61 -7.31 0.93 7.03
CA GLN A 61 -8.40 1.35 7.88
C GLN A 61 -9.65 0.57 7.49
N TYR A 62 -10.36 0.05 8.48
CA TYR A 62 -11.68 -0.53 8.26
C TYR A 62 -12.67 -0.08 9.33
N PHE A 63 -13.94 -0.08 8.97
CA PHE A 63 -15.03 0.20 9.88
C PHE A 63 -15.70 -1.10 10.31
N ALA A 64 -15.72 -1.36 11.62
CA ALA A 64 -16.42 -2.49 12.22
C ALA A 64 -16.97 -2.06 13.58
N THR A 65 -17.97 -2.77 14.11
CA THR A 65 -18.43 -2.56 15.51
C THR A 65 -18.70 -1.09 15.92
N ASN A 66 -19.10 -0.24 14.96
CA ASN A 66 -19.32 1.21 15.09
C ASN A 66 -18.07 2.07 15.32
N ALA A 67 -16.88 1.58 14.99
CA ALA A 67 -15.61 2.30 15.11
C ALA A 67 -14.72 2.07 13.88
N TYR A 68 -13.79 2.99 13.67
CA TYR A 68 -12.67 2.77 12.76
C TYR A 68 -11.53 2.09 13.50
N TYR A 69 -10.86 1.19 12.80
CA TYR A 69 -9.65 0.52 13.24
C TYR A 69 -8.56 0.80 12.21
N VAL A 70 -7.44 1.36 12.67
CA VAL A 70 -6.27 1.68 11.86
C VAL A 70 -5.14 0.73 12.22
N GLN A 71 -4.50 0.15 11.21
CA GLN A 71 -3.49 -0.87 11.38
C GLN A 71 -2.35 -0.71 10.37
N ARG A 72 -1.15 -1.07 10.81
CA ARG A 72 0.05 -1.18 9.99
C ARG A 72 0.31 -2.65 9.73
N PHE A 73 0.83 -2.98 8.55
CA PHE A 73 1.23 -4.34 8.23
C PHE A 73 2.43 -4.40 7.29
N ILE A 74 3.16 -5.50 7.42
CA ILE A 74 4.29 -5.85 6.55
C ILE A 74 3.94 -7.17 5.90
N ALA A 75 4.04 -7.20 4.58
CA ALA A 75 3.77 -8.37 3.77
C ALA A 75 4.94 -8.69 2.84
N LYS A 76 5.00 -9.95 2.43
CA LYS A 76 5.98 -10.47 1.47
C LYS A 76 5.27 -10.91 0.20
N ALA A 77 5.54 -10.19 -0.88
CA ALA A 77 4.99 -10.44 -2.20
C ALA A 77 5.70 -11.58 -2.93
N ASP A 78 4.90 -12.42 -3.59
CA ASP A 78 5.28 -13.40 -4.58
C ASP A 78 4.32 -13.30 -5.78
N GLY A 79 4.81 -12.71 -6.87
CA GLY A 79 3.98 -12.36 -8.02
C GLY A 79 2.83 -11.41 -7.66
N ASN A 80 1.60 -11.87 -7.86
CA ASN A 80 0.36 -11.12 -7.58
C ASN A 80 -0.25 -11.46 -6.22
N SER A 81 0.45 -12.24 -5.39
CA SER A 81 0.04 -12.58 -4.03
C SER A 81 1.02 -11.99 -3.03
N ALA A 82 0.57 -11.65 -1.82
CA ALA A 82 1.44 -11.25 -0.74
C ALA A 82 0.95 -11.82 0.59
N ARG A 83 1.84 -12.51 1.32
CA ARG A 83 1.55 -12.98 2.68
C ARG A 83 1.77 -11.83 3.65
N VAL A 84 0.78 -11.48 4.45
CA VAL A 84 0.97 -10.55 5.57
C VAL A 84 1.76 -11.30 6.65
N GLU A 85 2.98 -10.87 6.91
CA GLU A 85 3.87 -11.53 7.88
C GLU A 85 3.64 -10.96 9.29
N ARG A 86 3.39 -9.65 9.37
CA ARG A 86 3.19 -8.94 10.64
C ARG A 86 2.14 -7.84 10.53
N ILE A 87 1.37 -7.67 11.60
CA ILE A 87 0.33 -6.64 11.75
C ILE A 87 0.34 -6.06 13.18
N CYS A 88 -0.01 -4.80 13.32
CA CYS A 88 -0.31 -4.14 14.61
C CYS A 88 -1.28 -2.98 14.37
N GLY A 89 -1.94 -2.49 15.42
CA GLY A 89 -2.79 -1.30 15.37
C GLY A 89 -3.94 -1.40 16.34
N ASP A 90 -5.05 -0.73 16.03
CA ASP A 90 -6.23 -0.78 16.90
C ASP A 90 -6.71 -2.24 17.09
N PRO A 91 -6.78 -2.74 18.35
CA PRO A 91 -7.22 -4.09 18.63
C PRO A 91 -8.65 -4.33 18.15
N GLY A 92 -8.84 -5.36 17.33
CA GLY A 92 -10.09 -5.71 16.67
C GLY A 92 -10.04 -7.15 16.12
N SER A 93 -10.69 -7.40 14.98
CA SER A 93 -10.70 -8.74 14.36
C SER A 93 -9.36 -9.13 13.75
N GLU A 94 -8.59 -8.16 13.25
CA GLU A 94 -7.37 -8.43 12.50
C GLU A 94 -6.10 -8.50 13.36
N THR A 95 -6.11 -7.86 14.54
CA THR A 95 -4.98 -7.84 15.48
C THR A 95 -5.50 -7.59 16.90
N SER A 96 -4.79 -8.08 17.90
CA SER A 96 -5.07 -7.83 19.31
C SER A 96 -4.03 -6.94 20.00
N SER A 97 -3.14 -6.30 19.24
CA SER A 97 -2.01 -5.53 19.75
C SER A 97 -1.86 -4.18 19.06
N TYR A 98 -1.66 -3.13 19.87
CA TYR A 98 -1.32 -1.80 19.37
C TYR A 98 0.08 -1.78 18.76
N CYS A 99 0.30 -0.90 17.78
CA CYS A 99 1.67 -0.61 17.35
C CYS A 99 2.45 0.11 18.45
N THR A 100 3.76 -0.10 18.48
CA THR A 100 4.68 0.63 19.36
C THR A 100 4.48 2.14 19.20
N GLY A 101 4.36 2.86 20.32
CA GLY A 101 4.15 4.31 20.33
C GLY A 101 2.72 4.78 20.03
N GLN A 102 1.79 3.86 19.73
CA GLN A 102 0.36 4.17 19.51
C GLN A 102 -0.56 3.64 20.62
N ALA A 103 -0.01 2.85 21.55
CA ALA A 103 -0.80 2.22 22.60
C ALA A 103 -1.20 3.22 23.71
N PRO A 104 -2.42 3.14 24.25
CA PRO A 104 -2.76 3.83 25.49
C PRO A 104 -1.95 3.29 26.67
N ASP A 105 -1.86 4.06 27.77
CA ASP A 105 -1.04 3.72 28.95
C ASP A 105 -1.40 2.37 29.59
N ASP A 106 -2.66 1.93 29.46
CA ASP A 106 -3.19 0.68 30.01
C ASP A 106 -3.30 -0.45 28.96
N ALA A 107 -2.65 -0.29 27.80
CA ALA A 107 -2.70 -1.29 26.73
C ALA A 107 -2.23 -2.67 27.19
N ALA A 108 -3.08 -3.67 27.03
CA ALA A 108 -2.77 -5.05 27.38
C ALA A 108 -1.66 -5.66 26.50
N ARG A 109 -1.56 -5.24 25.23
CA ARG A 109 -0.62 -5.77 24.25
C ARG A 109 -0.12 -4.66 23.33
N VAL A 110 1.20 -4.63 23.14
CA VAL A 110 1.90 -3.66 22.28
C VAL A 110 2.95 -4.41 21.47
N GLY A 111 3.05 -4.07 20.18
CA GLY A 111 4.01 -4.63 19.23
C GLY A 111 3.36 -5.44 18.12
N TRP A 112 4.21 -6.00 17.26
CA TRP A 112 3.83 -6.78 16.09
C TRP A 112 3.25 -8.15 16.45
N GLU A 113 2.21 -8.55 15.73
CA GLU A 113 1.63 -9.89 15.75
C GLU A 113 1.80 -10.57 14.38
N THR A 114 1.88 -11.90 14.37
CA THR A 114 1.83 -12.68 13.14
C THR A 114 0.38 -12.89 12.68
N THR A 115 0.19 -13.10 11.39
CA THR A 115 -1.13 -13.40 10.80
C THR A 115 -1.01 -14.40 9.66
N ASP A 116 -2.14 -15.00 9.30
CA ASP A 116 -2.29 -15.90 8.16
C ASP A 116 -2.99 -15.22 6.98
N HIS A 117 -3.18 -13.91 7.00
CA HIS A 117 -3.81 -13.18 5.90
C HIS A 117 -2.93 -13.14 4.64
N MET A 118 -3.59 -13.30 3.50
CA MET A 118 -3.05 -13.23 2.16
C MET A 118 -3.75 -12.09 1.41
N LEU A 119 -2.96 -11.34 0.64
CA LEU A 119 -3.45 -10.31 -0.27
C LEU A 119 -3.23 -10.77 -1.71
N HIS A 120 -4.20 -10.50 -2.58
CA HIS A 120 -4.12 -10.85 -4.00
C HIS A 120 -4.50 -9.67 -4.91
N ALA A 121 -3.57 -9.28 -5.78
CA ALA A 121 -3.77 -8.23 -6.77
C ALA A 121 -4.23 -8.82 -8.11
N CYS A 122 -5.52 -8.68 -8.43
CA CYS A 122 -6.09 -9.13 -9.70
C CYS A 122 -6.50 -7.92 -10.55
N GLY A 123 -5.61 -7.47 -11.43
CA GLY A 123 -5.81 -6.25 -12.21
C GLY A 123 -5.94 -5.02 -11.30
N ASN A 124 -7.06 -4.30 -11.39
CA ASN A 124 -7.32 -3.12 -10.56
C ASN A 124 -8.09 -3.43 -9.28
N ARG A 125 -8.01 -4.66 -8.75
CA ARG A 125 -8.73 -5.07 -7.54
C ARG A 125 -7.84 -5.83 -6.57
N LEU A 126 -8.09 -5.62 -5.29
CA LEU A 126 -7.44 -6.32 -4.17
C LEU A 126 -8.42 -7.28 -3.53
N TYR A 127 -7.96 -8.50 -3.27
CA TYR A 127 -8.70 -9.53 -2.57
C TYR A 127 -7.90 -9.99 -1.37
N GLU A 128 -8.60 -10.55 -0.40
CA GLU A 128 -8.04 -11.09 0.83
C GLU A 128 -8.52 -12.52 1.00
N SER A 129 -7.65 -13.36 1.54
CA SER A 129 -7.95 -14.73 1.94
C SER A 129 -7.04 -15.13 3.10
N ASP A 130 -7.27 -16.31 3.66
CA ASP A 130 -6.33 -16.89 4.61
C ASP A 130 -5.31 -17.78 3.88
N LEU A 131 -4.20 -18.10 4.55
CA LEU A 131 -3.05 -18.85 4.01
C LEU A 131 -3.46 -20.21 3.42
N ASP A 132 -4.43 -20.88 4.05
CA ASP A 132 -4.90 -22.21 3.65
C ASP A 132 -6.03 -22.16 2.61
N GLN A 133 -6.50 -20.97 2.24
CA GLN A 133 -7.56 -20.79 1.27
C GLN A 133 -6.98 -20.68 -0.14
N SER A 134 -7.36 -21.60 -1.03
CA SER A 134 -6.96 -21.52 -2.44
C SER A 134 -7.56 -20.27 -3.09
N PHE A 135 -6.73 -19.45 -3.73
CA PHE A 135 -7.18 -18.25 -4.45
C PHE A 135 -6.73 -18.26 -5.92
N ASN A 136 -7.61 -17.82 -6.81
CA ASN A 136 -7.31 -17.66 -8.23
C ASN A 136 -8.05 -16.45 -8.84
N CYS A 137 -7.29 -15.52 -9.42
CA CYS A 137 -7.83 -14.34 -10.09
C CYS A 137 -8.77 -14.65 -11.26
N ALA A 138 -8.66 -15.83 -11.89
CA ALA A 138 -9.50 -16.22 -13.02
C ALA A 138 -10.91 -16.65 -12.60
N THR A 139 -11.09 -17.18 -11.39
CA THR A 139 -12.35 -17.73 -10.91
C THR A 139 -13.03 -16.87 -9.85
N THR A 140 -12.29 -15.95 -9.21
CA THR A 140 -12.87 -15.05 -8.22
C THR A 140 -13.91 -14.11 -8.85
N ARG A 141 -14.96 -13.79 -8.08
CA ARG A 141 -16.00 -12.86 -8.52
C ARG A 141 -15.41 -11.45 -8.58
N ARG A 142 -15.49 -10.82 -9.75
CA ARG A 142 -14.82 -9.52 -9.98
C ARG A 142 -15.32 -8.41 -9.07
N ASP A 143 -16.55 -8.47 -8.58
CA ASP A 143 -17.21 -7.43 -7.79
C ASP A 143 -16.86 -7.47 -6.30
N THR A 144 -16.34 -8.58 -5.78
CA THR A 144 -16.02 -8.75 -4.35
C THR A 144 -14.67 -8.16 -3.94
N GLY A 145 -13.76 -7.95 -4.88
CA GLY A 145 -12.47 -7.32 -4.60
C GLY A 145 -12.62 -5.81 -4.40
N VAL A 146 -11.83 -5.25 -3.49
CA VAL A 146 -11.76 -3.81 -3.25
C VAL A 146 -11.14 -3.15 -4.50
N PRO A 147 -11.75 -2.09 -5.05
CA PRO A 147 -11.23 -1.45 -6.25
C PRO A 147 -10.00 -0.58 -5.94
N LYS A 148 -9.04 -0.58 -6.87
CA LYS A 148 -7.90 0.34 -6.86
C LYS A 148 -8.39 1.75 -7.23
N VAL A 149 -8.02 2.73 -6.41
CA VAL A 149 -8.38 4.13 -6.58
C VAL A 149 -7.14 4.98 -6.88
N ARG A 150 -7.35 6.12 -7.54
CA ARG A 150 -6.24 7.06 -7.85
C ARG A 150 -5.76 7.82 -6.61
N SER A 151 -6.66 8.07 -5.67
CA SER A 151 -6.38 8.72 -4.39
C SER A 151 -7.43 8.31 -3.35
N LEU A 152 -7.11 8.51 -2.07
CA LEU A 152 -8.02 8.26 -0.94
C LEU A 152 -8.96 9.45 -0.64
N ALA A 153 -8.89 10.53 -1.42
CA ALA A 153 -9.78 11.70 -1.31
C ALA A 153 -9.95 12.27 0.12
N GLY A 154 -8.87 12.31 0.91
CA GLY A 154 -8.89 12.78 2.30
C GLY A 154 -9.08 11.68 3.34
N ASN A 155 -9.49 10.46 2.94
CA ASN A 155 -9.49 9.26 3.80
C ASN A 155 -8.09 8.62 3.90
N GLY A 156 -7.03 9.42 3.74
CA GLY A 156 -5.66 8.91 3.79
C GLY A 156 -5.23 8.56 5.21
N PRO A 157 -4.13 7.80 5.37
CA PRO A 157 -3.54 7.57 6.68
C PRO A 157 -3.09 8.88 7.31
N ALA A 158 -2.99 8.87 8.64
CA ALA A 158 -2.43 9.98 9.40
C ALA A 158 -0.95 10.22 9.01
N PRO A 159 -0.40 11.43 9.20
CA PRO A 159 0.97 11.76 8.83
C PRO A 159 2.03 10.80 9.40
N GLU A 160 1.85 10.35 10.64
CA GLU A 160 2.71 9.39 11.32
C GLU A 160 2.73 8.03 10.63
N ASP A 161 1.59 7.55 10.14
CA ASP A 161 1.47 6.29 9.42
C ASP A 161 2.04 6.39 8.01
N ALA A 162 1.87 7.55 7.37
CA ALA A 162 2.51 7.84 6.08
C ALA A 162 4.04 7.87 6.20
N ALA A 163 4.56 8.48 7.27
CA ALA A 163 5.99 8.50 7.57
C ALA A 163 6.53 7.09 7.89
N TRP A 164 5.81 6.32 8.70
CA TRP A 164 6.15 4.93 8.97
C TRP A 164 6.19 4.10 7.69
N MET A 165 5.23 4.23 6.78
CA MET A 165 5.26 3.50 5.49
C MET A 165 6.50 3.81 4.65
N ALA A 166 6.94 5.07 4.64
CA ALA A 166 8.15 5.49 3.94
C ALA A 166 9.41 4.90 4.57
N SER A 167 9.49 4.85 5.90
CA SER A 167 10.57 4.17 6.63
C SER A 167 10.57 2.66 6.42
N CYS A 168 9.38 2.05 6.50
CA CYS A 168 9.18 0.62 6.39
C CYS A 168 9.70 0.07 5.07
N ILE A 169 9.49 0.79 3.96
CA ILE A 169 9.91 0.29 2.65
C ILE A 169 11.43 0.26 2.46
N GLU A 170 12.16 1.03 3.27
CA GLU A 170 13.62 1.04 3.36
C GLU A 170 14.16 -0.05 4.30
N GLY A 171 13.27 -0.78 4.97
CA GLY A 171 13.62 -1.86 5.90
C GLY A 171 13.59 -1.46 7.39
N ASN A 172 13.15 -0.24 7.71
CA ASN A 172 13.07 0.28 9.08
C ASN A 172 11.62 0.27 9.56
N ASP A 173 11.27 -0.66 10.44
CA ASP A 173 9.89 -0.97 10.86
C ASP A 173 9.61 -0.85 12.37
N ASP A 174 10.51 -0.19 13.09
CA ASP A 174 10.35 0.21 14.48
C ASP A 174 9.31 1.33 14.65
#